data_AF-A0A3B9LWN3-F1
#
_entry.id   AF-A0A3B9LWN3-F1
#
_cell.length_a   1.000
_cell.length_b   1.000
_cell.length_c   1.000
_cell.angle_alpha   90.00
_cell.angle_beta   90.00
_cell.angle_gamma   90.00
#
_symmetry.space_group_name_H-M   'P 1'
#
loop_
_entity.id
_entity.type
_entity.pdbx_description
1 polymer ?
#
loop_
_entity_poly.entity_id
_entity_poly.type
_entity_poly.pdbx_seq_one_letter_code
_entity_poly.pdbx_strand_id
1 'polypeptide(L)'
;MEIIEQIEEWRRRYAGWQKERDASGGNDDIGESYPFVKNRHAPFSPVRRALPMLNLALISSAGAYLDGTAPFDTTAPGGDLSFREIPAQIEPEDLRFSARGYDPAAVEADSNSLLPLARLLEFEGNGIIGQLNPVFWSCCGFIPDAGGLVEAMVPRLVERVARNEVQAALLIPASRLCHQSVSLIARALEQADIPTMTLAVVKEVVESVRPPRAALYNGKLGSVAGLPNWPEHQRRVLDEALRLIEPMDQPDIRKLVVELESQVEAARGER
;
A
#
# COMPACT_ATOMS: atom_id res chain seq x y z
N MET A 1 -11.95 16.79 -6.94
CA MET A 1 -11.23 16.99 -5.67
C MET A 1 -9.74 16.87 -5.95
N GLU A 2 -8.88 17.59 -5.24
CA GLU A 2 -7.44 17.47 -5.45
C GLU A 2 -6.89 16.21 -4.77
N ILE A 3 -5.91 15.55 -5.39
CA ILE A 3 -5.21 14.41 -4.75
C ILE A 3 -4.33 14.90 -3.60
N ILE A 4 -3.65 16.03 -3.79
CA ILE A 4 -2.93 16.78 -2.76
C ILE A 4 -3.59 18.16 -2.65
N GLU A 5 -4.30 18.40 -1.56
CA GLU A 5 -4.84 19.72 -1.25
C GLU A 5 -3.68 20.69 -0.97
N GLN A 6 -3.76 21.90 -1.53
CA GLN A 6 -2.72 22.94 -1.33
C GLN A 6 -1.31 22.47 -1.77
N ILE A 7 -1.22 21.80 -2.93
CA ILE A 7 0.04 21.24 -3.46
C ILE A 7 1.19 22.25 -3.52
N GLU A 8 0.92 23.52 -3.84
CA GLU A 8 1.94 24.58 -3.90
C GLU A 8 2.54 24.89 -2.51
N GLU A 9 1.75 24.80 -1.45
CA GLU A 9 2.28 24.92 -0.09
C GLU A 9 3.12 23.70 0.29
N TRP A 10 2.63 22.50 -0.05
CA TRP A 10 3.39 21.27 0.16
C TRP A 10 4.75 21.31 -0.56
N ARG A 11 4.79 21.75 -1.82
CA ARG A 11 6.03 21.93 -2.61
C ARG A 11 7.03 22.86 -1.94
N ARG A 12 6.57 23.98 -1.38
CA ARG A 12 7.45 24.90 -0.62
C ARG A 12 8.06 24.22 0.61
N ARG A 13 7.26 23.46 1.37
CA ARG A 13 7.75 22.69 2.54
C ARG A 13 8.73 21.60 2.11
N TYR A 14 8.42 20.88 1.04
CA TYR A 14 9.27 19.82 0.48
C TYR A 14 10.62 20.36 0.01
N ALA A 15 10.63 21.48 -0.72
CA ALA A 15 11.87 22.13 -1.16
C ALA A 15 12.71 22.64 0.03
N GLY A 16 12.07 23.07 1.13
CA GLY A 16 12.75 23.40 2.38
C GLY A 16 13.43 22.18 3.01
N TRP A 17 12.67 21.10 3.16
CA TRP A 17 13.17 19.83 3.70
C TRP A 17 14.31 19.23 2.87
N GLN A 18 14.24 19.28 1.53
CA GLN A 18 15.31 18.80 0.66
C GLN A 18 16.63 19.54 0.93
N LYS A 19 16.59 20.87 1.03
CA LYS A 19 17.79 21.69 1.33
C LYS A 19 18.41 21.34 2.68
N GLU A 20 17.57 21.11 3.70
CA GLU A 20 18.04 20.71 5.04
C GLU A 20 18.68 19.32 5.02
N ARG A 21 18.05 18.37 4.33
CA ARG A 21 18.56 16.99 4.16
C ARG A 21 19.90 16.95 3.44
N ASP A 22 20.04 17.71 2.36
CA ASP A 22 21.28 17.80 1.58
C ASP A 22 22.41 18.40 2.44
N ALA A 23 22.09 19.41 3.26
CA ALA A 23 23.04 20.02 4.17
C ALA A 23 23.47 19.09 5.32
N SER A 24 22.61 18.18 5.77
CA SER A 24 22.91 17.22 6.84
C SER A 24 23.65 15.96 6.38
N GLY A 25 24.07 15.88 5.11
CA GLY A 25 24.78 14.73 4.57
C GLY A 25 23.90 13.51 4.25
N GLY A 26 22.59 13.72 4.11
CA GLY A 26 21.61 12.71 3.65
C GLY A 26 21.58 11.43 4.49
N ASN A 27 20.73 11.38 5.52
CA ASN A 27 20.48 10.11 6.21
C ASN A 27 19.74 9.10 5.28
N ASP A 28 19.82 7.80 5.58
CA ASP A 28 19.22 6.75 4.75
C ASP A 28 17.67 6.84 4.69
N ASP A 29 17.05 7.49 5.67
CA ASP A 29 15.59 7.64 5.81
C ASP A 29 15.10 9.10 5.63
N ILE A 30 13.78 9.32 5.62
CA ILE A 30 13.15 10.65 5.47
C ILE A 30 13.27 11.55 6.70
N GLY A 31 13.49 10.98 7.89
CA GLY A 31 13.55 11.71 9.16
C GLY A 31 12.20 12.29 9.61
N GLU A 32 12.16 12.84 10.84
CA GLU A 32 10.92 13.35 11.44
C GLU A 32 10.42 14.67 10.85
N SER A 33 11.30 15.45 10.20
CA SER A 33 10.94 16.74 9.59
C SER A 33 10.28 16.60 8.22
N TYR A 34 10.12 15.37 7.70
CA TYR A 34 9.53 15.16 6.37
C TYR A 34 8.11 15.75 6.30
N PRO A 35 7.85 16.63 5.31
CA PRO A 35 6.60 17.36 5.23
C PRO A 35 5.50 16.49 4.62
N PHE A 36 4.92 15.57 5.38
CA PHE A 36 3.80 14.75 4.90
C PHE A 36 2.67 15.62 4.31
N VAL A 37 1.98 15.06 3.30
CA VAL A 37 0.79 15.65 2.68
C VAL A 37 -0.31 15.75 3.72
N LYS A 38 -1.00 16.90 3.72
CA LYS A 38 -2.11 17.21 4.62
C LYS A 38 -3.35 17.49 3.79
N ASN A 39 -4.30 16.57 3.84
CA ASN A 39 -5.60 16.69 3.20
C ASN A 39 -6.69 16.84 4.27
N ARG A 40 -7.76 17.57 3.95
CA ARG A 40 -8.94 17.69 4.81
C ARG A 40 -10.05 16.73 4.39
N HIS A 41 -10.21 16.51 3.09
CA HIS A 41 -11.26 15.65 2.53
C HIS A 41 -10.66 14.40 1.91
N ALA A 42 -11.46 13.36 1.75
CA ALA A 42 -11.12 12.16 1.01
C ALA A 42 -12.13 11.92 -0.12
N PRO A 43 -11.67 11.59 -1.35
CA PRO A 43 -12.56 11.08 -2.39
C PRO A 43 -13.19 9.78 -1.92
N PHE A 44 -14.37 9.47 -2.44
CA PHE A 44 -15.10 8.27 -2.06
C PHE A 44 -15.97 7.84 -3.22
N SER A 45 -15.73 6.63 -3.72
CA SER A 45 -16.60 5.96 -4.65
C SER A 45 -17.33 4.82 -3.91
N PRO A 46 -18.67 4.83 -3.85
CA PRO A 46 -19.44 3.74 -3.27
C PRO A 46 -19.21 2.42 -4.02
N VAL A 47 -19.09 1.33 -3.27
CA VAL A 47 -18.97 -0.01 -3.84
C VAL A 47 -20.32 -0.45 -4.41
N ARG A 48 -20.32 -0.90 -5.66
CA ARG A 48 -21.56 -1.26 -6.37
C ARG A 48 -21.86 -2.77 -6.41
N ARG A 49 -20.89 -3.62 -6.06
CA ARG A 49 -21.01 -5.07 -6.10
C ARG A 49 -20.32 -5.69 -4.89
N ALA A 50 -20.79 -6.85 -4.45
CA ALA A 50 -20.15 -7.58 -3.36
C ALA A 50 -18.75 -8.08 -3.78
N LEU A 51 -17.84 -8.18 -2.81
CA LEU A 51 -16.45 -8.62 -3.01
C LEU A 51 -16.29 -9.93 -3.81
N PRO A 52 -17.14 -10.97 -3.64
CA PRO A 52 -17.11 -12.18 -4.46
C PRO A 52 -17.46 -11.97 -5.95
N MET A 53 -17.80 -10.75 -6.36
CA MET A 53 -18.13 -10.40 -7.75
C MET A 53 -17.13 -9.40 -8.35
N LEU A 54 -16.06 -9.07 -7.63
CA LEU A 54 -15.09 -8.06 -8.01
C LEU A 54 -13.79 -8.69 -8.55
N ASN A 55 -13.25 -8.07 -9.59
CA ASN A 55 -11.84 -8.20 -9.98
C ASN A 55 -10.98 -7.31 -9.05
N LEU A 56 -10.28 -7.93 -8.12
CA LEU A 56 -9.48 -7.28 -7.08
C LEU A 56 -8.02 -7.12 -7.53
N ALA A 57 -7.52 -5.88 -7.55
CA ALA A 57 -6.09 -5.61 -7.72
C ALA A 57 -5.34 -5.59 -6.40
N LEU A 58 -4.07 -6.01 -6.44
CA LEU A 58 -3.09 -5.72 -5.39
C LEU A 58 -2.13 -4.63 -5.88
N ILE A 59 -1.93 -3.60 -5.07
CA ILE A 59 -0.91 -2.57 -5.27
C ILE A 59 -0.04 -2.51 -4.02
N SER A 60 1.23 -2.85 -4.15
CA SER A 60 2.17 -2.89 -3.03
C SER A 60 3.34 -1.94 -3.27
N SER A 61 3.82 -1.33 -2.19
CA SER A 61 5.03 -0.50 -2.20
C SER A 61 6.24 -1.25 -1.61
N ALA A 62 6.24 -2.59 -1.69
CA ALA A 62 7.35 -3.42 -1.22
C ALA A 62 8.62 -3.28 -2.08
N GLY A 63 8.59 -2.51 -3.18
CA GLY A 63 9.70 -2.44 -4.11
C GLY A 63 10.00 -3.79 -4.77
N ALA A 64 8.98 -4.63 -4.95
CA ALA A 64 9.13 -5.95 -5.55
C ALA A 64 9.36 -5.87 -7.06
N TYR A 65 10.30 -6.66 -7.57
CA TYR A 65 10.60 -6.81 -8.99
C TYR A 65 10.98 -8.26 -9.30
N LEU A 66 10.89 -8.65 -10.57
CA LEU A 66 11.25 -10.00 -11.02
C LEU A 66 12.76 -10.17 -11.03
N ASP A 67 13.24 -11.32 -10.58
CA ASP A 67 14.65 -11.67 -10.69
C ASP A 67 15.11 -11.63 -12.16
N GLY A 68 16.31 -11.13 -12.39
CA GLY A 68 16.83 -10.85 -13.73
C GLY A 68 16.31 -9.56 -14.40
N THR A 69 15.43 -8.79 -13.76
CA THR A 69 14.99 -7.46 -14.24
C THR A 69 15.62 -6.31 -13.45
N ALA A 70 15.53 -5.08 -13.98
CA ALA A 70 16.13 -3.92 -13.34
C ALA A 70 15.44 -3.58 -11.99
N PRO A 71 16.22 -3.46 -10.88
CA PRO A 71 15.69 -3.06 -9.57
C PRO A 71 15.15 -1.62 -9.62
N PHE A 72 14.44 -1.21 -8.57
CA PHE A 72 14.08 0.19 -8.40
C PHE A 72 15.30 1.01 -7.99
N ASP A 73 15.40 2.24 -8.50
CA ASP A 73 16.42 3.18 -8.03
C ASP A 73 15.97 3.81 -6.70
N THR A 74 16.39 3.19 -5.59
CA THR A 74 16.10 3.72 -4.27
C THR A 74 16.92 4.96 -3.94
N THR A 75 17.94 5.32 -4.73
CA THR A 75 18.88 6.43 -4.45
C THR A 75 18.46 7.76 -5.10
N ALA A 76 17.55 7.72 -6.08
CA ALA A 76 17.02 8.90 -6.74
C ALA A 76 16.48 9.93 -5.71
N PRO A 77 16.88 11.22 -5.79
CA PRO A 77 16.48 12.23 -4.80
C PRO A 77 14.95 12.41 -4.63
N GLY A 78 14.20 12.29 -5.73
CA GLY A 78 12.73 12.33 -5.73
C GLY A 78 12.07 10.94 -5.57
N GLY A 79 12.88 9.88 -5.57
CA GLY A 79 12.44 8.49 -5.66
C GLY A 79 12.21 8.01 -7.09
N ASP A 80 12.12 6.69 -7.25
CA ASP A 80 11.80 6.06 -8.53
C ASP A 80 10.27 6.10 -8.76
N LEU A 81 9.86 6.87 -9.76
CA LEU A 81 8.46 7.06 -10.18
C LEU A 81 7.99 6.01 -11.21
N SER A 82 8.72 4.92 -11.37
CA SER A 82 8.29 3.75 -12.12
C SER A 82 7.54 2.76 -11.22
N PHE A 83 6.75 1.90 -11.85
CA PHE A 83 6.14 0.74 -11.21
C PHE A 83 6.41 -0.49 -12.06
N ARG A 84 6.17 -1.68 -11.50
CA ARG A 84 6.26 -2.97 -12.19
C ARG A 84 4.87 -3.59 -12.23
N GLU A 85 4.56 -4.20 -13.35
CA GLU A 85 3.38 -5.03 -13.57
C GLU A 85 3.87 -6.48 -13.49
N ILE A 86 3.48 -7.21 -12.46
CA ILE A 86 4.00 -8.55 -12.17
C ILE A 86 2.83 -9.54 -12.17
N PRO A 87 2.96 -10.72 -12.81
CA PRO A 87 1.93 -11.76 -12.72
C PRO A 87 1.60 -12.12 -11.27
N ALA A 88 0.31 -12.25 -10.95
CA ALA A 88 -0.13 -12.64 -9.60
C ALA A 88 0.18 -14.11 -9.28
N GLN A 89 0.32 -14.96 -10.31
CA GLN A 89 0.79 -16.34 -10.22
C GLN A 89 2.30 -16.38 -10.48
N ILE A 90 3.07 -15.84 -9.53
CA ILE A 90 4.53 -15.83 -9.56
C ILE A 90 5.07 -16.65 -8.39
N GLU A 91 6.16 -17.38 -8.61
CA GLU A 91 6.82 -18.08 -7.51
C GLU A 91 7.54 -17.05 -6.62
N PRO A 92 7.44 -17.14 -5.27
CA PRO A 92 8.11 -16.21 -4.37
C PRO A 92 9.62 -16.13 -4.60
N GLU A 93 10.25 -17.21 -5.06
CA GLU A 93 11.68 -17.31 -5.34
C GLU A 93 12.13 -16.41 -6.51
N ASP A 94 11.21 -16.11 -7.43
CA ASP A 94 11.43 -15.22 -8.58
C ASP A 94 11.26 -13.74 -8.22
N LEU A 95 10.92 -13.42 -6.98
CA LEU A 95 10.79 -12.04 -6.49
C LEU A 95 12.04 -11.57 -5.77
N ARG A 96 12.38 -10.31 -6.00
CA ARG A 96 13.41 -9.56 -5.29
C ARG A 96 12.83 -8.23 -4.82
N PHE A 97 13.42 -7.62 -3.80
CA PHE A 97 12.88 -6.41 -3.16
C PHE A 97 13.91 -5.29 -3.08
N SER A 98 13.58 -4.12 -3.64
CA SER A 98 14.36 -2.89 -3.47
C SER A 98 13.89 -2.16 -2.21
N ALA A 99 14.24 -2.71 -1.04
CA ALA A 99 13.80 -2.20 0.26
C ALA A 99 14.52 -0.90 0.66
N ARG A 100 13.74 0.11 1.08
CA ARG A 100 14.24 1.34 1.71
C ARG A 100 13.16 1.91 2.64
N GLY A 101 13.55 2.30 3.85
CA GLY A 101 12.63 2.81 4.88
C GLY A 101 11.88 1.72 5.68
N TYR A 102 12.23 0.45 5.50
CA TYR A 102 11.74 -0.67 6.29
C TYR A 102 12.77 -1.82 6.32
N ASP A 103 12.62 -2.75 7.26
CA ASP A 103 13.46 -3.94 7.36
C ASP A 103 12.95 -5.04 6.39
N PRO A 104 13.74 -5.45 5.37
CA PRO A 104 13.32 -6.47 4.42
C PRO A 104 13.23 -7.88 5.00
N ALA A 105 13.78 -8.14 6.19
CA ALA A 105 13.88 -9.50 6.74
C ALA A 105 12.53 -10.23 6.79
N ALA A 106 11.43 -9.52 7.08
CA ALA A 106 10.09 -10.11 7.10
C ALA A 106 9.60 -10.51 5.71
N VAL A 107 9.77 -9.66 4.70
CA VAL A 107 9.29 -9.95 3.33
C VAL A 107 10.19 -10.93 2.60
N GLU A 108 11.48 -10.97 2.93
CA GLU A 108 12.42 -11.99 2.43
C GLU A 108 12.16 -13.36 3.05
N ALA A 109 11.77 -13.41 4.33
CA ALA A 109 11.39 -14.66 4.99
C ALA A 109 10.03 -15.18 4.51
N ASP A 110 9.07 -14.29 4.27
CA ASP A 110 7.75 -14.61 3.76
C ASP A 110 7.16 -13.42 3.01
N SER A 111 7.09 -13.56 1.68
CA SER A 111 6.57 -12.51 0.79
C SER A 111 5.15 -12.10 1.14
N ASN A 112 4.35 -12.97 1.76
CA ASN A 112 2.98 -12.67 2.17
C ASN A 112 2.88 -11.56 3.22
N SER A 113 4.00 -11.19 3.85
CA SER A 113 4.07 -10.07 4.81
C SER A 113 3.83 -8.70 4.16
N LEU A 114 4.04 -8.56 2.84
CA LEU A 114 3.78 -7.33 2.05
C LEU A 114 3.13 -7.59 0.68
N LEU A 115 3.18 -8.83 0.20
CA LEU A 115 2.61 -9.33 -1.04
C LEU A 115 1.83 -10.61 -0.75
N PRO A 116 0.64 -10.53 -0.15
CA PRO A 116 -0.15 -11.67 0.31
C PRO A 116 -0.82 -12.44 -0.84
N LEU A 117 -0.10 -12.70 -1.93
CA LEU A 117 -0.60 -13.35 -3.14
C LEU A 117 -1.16 -14.74 -2.82
N ALA A 118 -0.46 -15.54 -2.00
CA ALA A 118 -0.94 -16.87 -1.64
C ALA A 118 -2.27 -16.79 -0.85
N ARG A 119 -2.39 -15.82 0.06
CA ARG A 119 -3.62 -15.60 0.85
C ARG A 119 -4.78 -15.08 0.00
N LEU A 120 -4.49 -14.22 -0.96
CA LEU A 120 -5.50 -13.72 -1.89
C LEU A 120 -5.98 -14.82 -2.85
N LEU A 121 -5.07 -15.69 -3.31
CA LEU A 121 -5.43 -16.88 -4.11
C LEU A 121 -6.24 -17.89 -3.29
N GLU A 122 -5.93 -18.08 -2.00
CA GLU A 122 -6.77 -18.85 -1.07
C GLU A 122 -8.18 -18.25 -0.96
N PHE A 123 -8.29 -16.92 -0.88
CA PHE A 123 -9.57 -16.22 -0.81
C PHE A 123 -10.38 -16.33 -2.10
N GLU A 124 -9.72 -16.30 -3.25
CA GLU A 124 -10.35 -16.57 -4.56
C GLU A 124 -10.87 -18.02 -4.62
N GLY A 125 -10.04 -18.99 -4.26
CA GLY A 125 -10.41 -20.41 -4.26
C GLY A 125 -11.57 -20.75 -3.31
N ASN A 126 -11.74 -19.97 -2.23
CA ASN A 126 -12.83 -20.12 -1.26
C ASN A 126 -14.04 -19.21 -1.55
N GLY A 127 -14.01 -18.40 -2.62
CA GLY A 127 -15.10 -17.50 -3.01
C GLY A 127 -15.31 -16.29 -2.09
N ILE A 128 -14.31 -15.90 -1.30
CA ILE A 128 -14.31 -14.68 -0.48
C ILE A 128 -14.14 -13.45 -1.40
N ILE A 129 -13.25 -13.56 -2.38
CA ILE A 129 -13.10 -12.59 -3.48
C ILE A 129 -13.53 -13.22 -4.80
N GLY A 130 -13.98 -12.41 -5.75
CA GLY A 130 -14.44 -12.91 -7.04
C GLY A 130 -13.28 -13.40 -7.89
N GLN A 131 -12.30 -12.53 -8.11
CA GLN A 131 -11.06 -12.87 -8.81
C GLN A 131 -9.92 -12.00 -8.30
N LEU A 132 -8.73 -12.58 -8.15
CA LEU A 132 -7.49 -11.80 -8.05
C LEU A 132 -7.04 -11.39 -9.45
N ASN A 133 -6.76 -10.11 -9.65
CA ASN A 133 -6.30 -9.62 -10.94
C ASN A 133 -5.05 -10.42 -11.39
N PRO A 134 -4.96 -10.86 -12.67
CA PRO A 134 -3.81 -11.62 -13.14
C PRO A 134 -2.47 -10.89 -13.01
N VAL A 135 -2.52 -9.56 -12.84
CA VAL A 135 -1.37 -8.68 -12.64
C VAL A 135 -1.53 -7.90 -11.34
N PHE A 136 -0.46 -7.79 -10.55
CA PHE A 136 -0.37 -6.84 -9.45
C PHE A 136 0.66 -5.76 -9.76
N TRP A 137 0.51 -4.61 -9.10
CA TRP A 137 1.41 -3.48 -9.28
C TRP A 137 2.34 -3.33 -8.08
N SER A 138 3.63 -3.25 -8.37
CA SER A 138 4.66 -2.98 -7.38
C SER A 138 5.29 -1.61 -7.63
N CYS A 139 5.39 -0.79 -6.60
CA CYS A 139 6.02 0.53 -6.66
C CYS A 139 7.26 0.57 -5.76
N CYS A 140 8.16 1.51 -6.04
CA CYS A 140 9.32 1.76 -5.18
C CYS A 140 8.89 2.07 -3.73
N GLY A 141 9.60 1.50 -2.75
CA GLY A 141 9.35 1.72 -1.32
C GLY A 141 9.78 3.10 -0.81
N PHE A 142 10.37 3.95 -1.67
CA PHE A 142 10.90 5.25 -1.26
C PHE A 142 10.67 6.33 -2.34
N ILE A 143 9.56 7.06 -2.22
CA ILE A 143 9.19 8.16 -3.12
C ILE A 143 8.94 9.44 -2.30
N PRO A 144 9.97 10.25 -2.01
CA PRO A 144 9.80 11.48 -1.23
C PRO A 144 9.06 12.58 -1.98
N ASP A 145 9.14 12.62 -3.31
CA ASP A 145 8.43 13.63 -4.11
C ASP A 145 6.97 13.23 -4.36
N ALA A 146 6.08 13.57 -3.42
CA ALA A 146 4.65 13.31 -3.55
C ALA A 146 4.01 14.09 -4.72
N GLY A 147 4.55 15.25 -5.09
CA GLY A 147 4.07 16.03 -6.22
C GLY A 147 4.36 15.30 -7.54
N GLY A 148 5.62 14.92 -7.75
CA GLY A 148 6.04 14.12 -8.90
C GLY A 148 5.32 12.77 -8.98
N LEU A 149 5.08 12.10 -7.84
CA LEU A 149 4.27 10.89 -7.76
C LEU A 149 2.87 11.10 -8.36
N VAL A 150 2.16 12.13 -7.92
CA VAL A 150 0.77 12.40 -8.33
C VAL A 150 0.67 12.90 -9.76
N GLU A 151 1.67 13.63 -10.25
CA GLU A 151 1.66 14.19 -11.61
C GLU A 151 2.14 13.21 -12.67
N ALA A 152 3.11 12.34 -12.36
CA ALA A 152 3.75 11.48 -13.34
C ALA A 152 3.41 9.99 -13.18
N MET A 153 3.47 9.44 -11.96
CA MET A 153 3.28 7.99 -11.75
C MET A 153 1.81 7.62 -11.66
N VAL A 154 1.05 8.33 -10.81
CA VAL A 154 -0.35 8.02 -10.50
C VAL A 154 -1.25 7.97 -11.74
N PRO A 155 -1.21 8.93 -12.69
CA PRO A 155 -2.08 8.88 -13.86
C PRO A 155 -1.82 7.65 -14.73
N ARG A 156 -0.53 7.27 -14.90
CA ARG A 156 -0.14 6.06 -15.63
C ARG A 156 -0.59 4.80 -14.91
N LEU A 157 -0.48 4.76 -13.58
CA LEU A 157 -0.94 3.63 -12.79
C LEU A 157 -2.47 3.46 -12.88
N VAL A 158 -3.24 4.54 -12.71
CA VAL A 158 -4.70 4.53 -12.83
C VAL A 158 -5.12 4.03 -14.22
N GLU A 159 -4.46 4.50 -15.28
CA GLU A 159 -4.71 4.03 -16.64
C GLU A 159 -4.46 2.51 -16.78
N ARG A 160 -3.36 1.99 -16.22
CA ARG A 160 -3.03 0.56 -16.26
C ARG A 160 -4.01 -0.29 -15.47
N VAL A 161 -4.42 0.16 -14.29
CA VAL A 161 -5.41 -0.49 -13.45
C VAL A 161 -6.77 -0.55 -14.17
N ALA A 162 -7.21 0.54 -14.78
CA ALA A 162 -8.44 0.58 -15.55
C ALA A 162 -8.41 -0.35 -16.79
N ARG A 163 -7.29 -0.41 -17.50
CA ARG A 163 -7.10 -1.32 -18.65
C ARG A 163 -7.18 -2.80 -18.28
N ASN A 164 -6.90 -3.15 -17.03
CA ASN A 164 -7.00 -4.52 -16.50
C ASN A 164 -8.37 -4.81 -15.86
N GLU A 165 -9.39 -3.98 -16.13
CA GLU A 165 -10.77 -4.12 -15.67
C GLU A 165 -10.92 -4.28 -14.15
N VAL A 166 -10.01 -3.66 -13.40
CA VAL A 166 -10.00 -3.70 -11.93
C VAL A 166 -11.24 -3.00 -11.40
N GLN A 167 -11.91 -3.63 -10.44
CA GLN A 167 -13.15 -3.12 -9.84
C GLN A 167 -12.98 -2.72 -8.37
N ALA A 168 -11.91 -3.19 -7.72
CA ALA A 168 -11.45 -2.68 -6.43
C ALA A 168 -9.94 -2.93 -6.27
N ALA A 169 -9.27 -2.16 -5.43
CA ALA A 169 -7.83 -2.31 -5.21
C ALA A 169 -7.47 -2.38 -3.71
N LEU A 170 -6.71 -3.41 -3.33
CA LEU A 170 -6.05 -3.52 -2.02
C LEU A 170 -4.67 -2.87 -2.11
N LEU A 171 -4.38 -1.93 -1.22
CA LEU A 171 -3.12 -1.20 -1.17
C LEU A 171 -2.34 -1.53 0.10
N ILE A 172 -1.07 -1.91 -0.07
CA ILE A 172 -0.21 -2.36 1.03
C ILE A 172 1.08 -1.52 1.07
N PRO A 173 1.24 -0.63 2.07
CA PRO A 173 2.47 0.11 2.27
C PRO A 173 3.54 -0.73 2.97
N ALA A 174 4.82 -0.45 2.69
CA ALA A 174 5.96 -1.12 3.34
C ALA A 174 6.65 -0.28 4.42
N SER A 175 6.85 1.03 4.16
CA SER A 175 7.52 1.98 5.07
C SER A 175 6.58 3.09 5.56
N ARG A 176 7.06 3.94 6.48
CA ARG A 176 6.34 5.16 6.91
C ARG A 176 6.02 6.08 5.73
N LEU A 177 6.98 6.30 4.84
CA LEU A 177 6.79 7.10 3.62
C LEU A 177 5.77 6.43 2.67
N CYS A 178 5.82 5.10 2.54
CA CYS A 178 4.90 4.37 1.68
C CYS A 178 3.44 4.60 2.04
N HIS A 179 3.11 4.77 3.32
CA HIS A 179 1.74 5.06 3.75
C HIS A 179 1.19 6.32 3.06
N GLN A 180 2.03 7.33 2.82
CA GLN A 180 1.63 8.49 2.04
C GLN A 180 1.45 8.12 0.57
N SER A 181 2.44 7.47 -0.04
CA SER A 181 2.40 7.16 -1.47
C SER A 181 1.19 6.31 -1.84
N VAL A 182 0.92 5.24 -1.09
CA VAL A 182 -0.25 4.38 -1.33
C VAL A 182 -1.56 5.12 -1.02
N SER A 183 -1.60 5.99 0.00
CA SER A 183 -2.81 6.79 0.27
C SER A 183 -3.13 7.75 -0.88
N LEU A 184 -2.11 8.35 -1.50
CA LEU A 184 -2.29 9.21 -2.68
C LEU A 184 -2.75 8.42 -3.90
N ILE A 185 -2.21 7.22 -4.12
CA ILE A 185 -2.69 6.29 -5.15
C ILE A 185 -4.16 5.92 -4.89
N ALA A 186 -4.51 5.57 -3.65
CA ALA A 186 -5.86 5.21 -3.26
C ALA A 186 -6.87 6.32 -3.57
N ARG A 187 -6.51 7.57 -3.22
CA ARG A 187 -7.31 8.75 -3.56
C ARG A 187 -7.57 8.89 -5.05
N ALA A 188 -6.56 8.62 -5.89
CA ALA A 188 -6.69 8.75 -7.33
C ALA A 188 -7.53 7.63 -7.96
N LEU A 189 -7.37 6.40 -7.48
CA LEU A 189 -8.21 5.27 -7.90
C LEU A 189 -9.68 5.53 -7.57
N GLU A 190 -9.97 6.08 -6.39
CA GLU A 190 -11.35 6.39 -5.99
C GLU A 190 -11.96 7.56 -6.77
N GLN A 191 -11.15 8.52 -7.21
CA GLN A 191 -11.60 9.53 -8.18
C GLN A 191 -11.90 8.95 -9.57
N ALA A 192 -11.32 7.79 -9.89
CA ALA A 192 -11.57 7.05 -11.12
C ALA A 192 -12.64 5.95 -10.95
N ASP A 193 -13.46 6.03 -9.89
CA ASP A 193 -14.51 5.06 -9.57
C ASP A 193 -14.02 3.62 -9.32
N ILE A 194 -12.80 3.48 -8.79
CA ILE A 194 -12.23 2.21 -8.35
C ILE A 194 -12.08 2.25 -6.83
N PRO A 195 -13.05 1.69 -6.06
CA PRO A 195 -12.97 1.62 -4.61
C PRO A 195 -11.69 0.95 -4.10
N THR A 196 -11.17 1.43 -2.99
CA THR A 196 -9.88 0.98 -2.44
C THR A 196 -9.98 0.46 -1.02
N MET A 197 -9.05 -0.40 -0.62
CA MET A 197 -8.83 -0.82 0.76
C MET A 197 -7.36 -0.58 1.08
N THR A 198 -7.03 0.36 1.96
CA THR A 198 -5.63 0.64 2.31
C THR A 198 -5.28 0.01 3.65
N LEU A 199 -4.35 -0.94 3.68
CA LEU A 199 -3.78 -1.41 4.95
C LEU A 199 -2.87 -0.33 5.54
N ALA A 200 -2.91 -0.18 6.87
CA ALA A 200 -2.13 0.84 7.56
C ALA A 200 -1.68 0.40 8.95
N VAL A 201 -0.44 0.75 9.29
CA VAL A 201 0.14 0.61 10.64
C VAL A 201 0.70 1.92 11.18
N VAL A 202 0.72 2.99 10.36
CA VAL A 202 1.16 4.34 10.75
C VAL A 202 -0.03 5.30 10.74
N LYS A 203 -0.63 5.47 11.92
CA LYS A 203 -1.85 6.26 12.12
C LYS A 203 -1.70 7.71 11.67
N GLU A 204 -0.62 8.38 12.08
CA GLU A 204 -0.47 9.82 11.88
C GLU A 204 -0.39 10.16 10.39
N VAL A 205 0.22 9.29 9.59
CA VAL A 205 0.35 9.48 8.14
C VAL A 205 -0.99 9.31 7.45
N VAL A 206 -1.75 8.25 7.75
CA VAL A 206 -3.05 8.04 7.09
C VAL A 206 -4.10 9.06 7.53
N GLU A 207 -4.07 9.54 8.78
CA GLU A 207 -4.93 10.65 9.22
C GLU A 207 -4.58 11.98 8.54
N SER A 208 -3.30 12.18 8.21
CA SER A 208 -2.82 13.37 7.49
C SER A 208 -3.16 13.32 5.99
N VAL A 209 -2.89 12.20 5.33
CA VAL A 209 -3.05 12.06 3.87
C VAL A 209 -4.49 11.76 3.47
N ARG A 210 -5.30 11.21 4.39
CA ARG A 210 -6.73 10.91 4.21
C ARG A 210 -6.98 9.99 3.00
N PRO A 211 -6.54 8.72 3.03
CA PRO A 211 -7.04 7.73 2.08
C PRO A 211 -8.57 7.56 2.25
N PRO A 212 -9.29 7.18 1.19
CA PRO A 212 -10.75 6.99 1.25
C PRO A 212 -11.20 5.94 2.26
N ARG A 213 -10.49 4.82 2.31
CA ARG A 213 -10.73 3.70 3.20
C ARG A 213 -9.39 3.18 3.71
N ALA A 214 -9.23 3.13 5.02
CA ALA A 214 -8.03 2.56 5.63
C ALA A 214 -8.35 1.61 6.79
N ALA A 215 -7.62 0.50 6.82
CA ALA A 215 -7.65 -0.52 7.85
C ALA A 215 -6.40 -0.37 8.71
N LEU A 216 -6.58 0.25 9.89
CA LEU A 216 -5.51 0.58 10.80
C LEU A 216 -5.38 -0.46 11.92
N TYR A 217 -4.19 -1.01 12.15
CA TYR A 217 -3.92 -1.89 13.28
C TYR A 217 -2.49 -1.69 13.81
N ASN A 218 -2.14 -2.19 15.01
CA ASN A 218 -0.77 -2.06 15.51
C ASN A 218 0.12 -3.17 14.91
N GLY A 219 0.36 -3.07 13.62
CA GLY A 219 1.31 -3.92 12.90
C GLY A 219 2.73 -3.36 12.89
N LYS A 220 3.57 -3.93 12.03
CA LYS A 220 4.98 -3.53 11.86
C LYS A 220 5.23 -3.10 10.43
N LEU A 221 6.04 -2.05 10.26
CA LEU A 221 6.62 -1.71 8.96
C LEU A 221 7.41 -2.91 8.42
N GLY A 222 7.39 -3.10 7.11
CA GLY A 222 7.93 -4.29 6.45
C GLY A 222 7.07 -5.55 6.55
N SER A 223 5.94 -5.51 7.28
CA SER A 223 5.09 -6.68 7.57
C SER A 223 3.62 -6.28 7.73
N VAL A 224 3.14 -5.37 6.87
CA VAL A 224 1.82 -4.71 6.97
C VAL A 224 0.66 -5.63 6.58
N ALA A 225 0.90 -6.69 5.81
CA ALA A 225 -0.10 -7.69 5.49
C ALA A 225 -0.16 -8.85 6.51
N GLY A 226 0.57 -8.74 7.62
CA GLY A 226 0.66 -9.75 8.67
C GLY A 226 2.10 -10.18 8.94
N LEU A 227 2.30 -10.93 10.03
CA LEU A 227 3.61 -11.41 10.44
C LEU A 227 4.14 -12.51 9.48
N PRO A 228 5.46 -12.59 9.26
CA PRO A 228 6.04 -13.60 8.38
C PRO A 228 5.87 -15.00 8.98
N ASN A 229 5.64 -15.99 8.12
CA ASN A 229 5.44 -17.39 8.52
C ASN A 229 4.27 -17.60 9.49
N TRP A 230 3.26 -16.72 9.44
CA TRP A 230 2.03 -16.86 10.23
C TRP A 230 0.78 -16.66 9.36
N PRO A 231 0.40 -17.69 8.59
CA PRO A 231 -0.73 -17.66 7.65
C PRO A 231 -2.05 -17.17 8.24
N GLU A 232 -2.36 -17.56 9.47
CA GLU A 232 -3.60 -17.24 10.17
C GLU A 232 -3.68 -15.74 10.47
N HIS A 233 -2.57 -15.15 10.94
CA HIS A 233 -2.48 -13.72 11.16
C HIS A 233 -2.62 -12.94 9.85
N GLN A 234 -2.00 -13.43 8.77
CA GLN A 234 -2.12 -12.80 7.44
C GLN A 234 -3.56 -12.85 6.93
N ARG A 235 -4.22 -14.03 6.98
CA ARG A 235 -5.63 -14.18 6.62
C ARG A 235 -6.53 -13.26 7.44
N ARG A 236 -6.32 -13.16 8.75
CA ARG A 236 -7.12 -12.28 9.62
C ARG A 236 -6.99 -10.82 9.22
N VAL A 237 -5.75 -10.33 9.05
CA VAL A 237 -5.50 -8.94 8.62
C VAL A 237 -6.19 -8.65 7.30
N LEU A 238 -6.11 -9.57 6.34
CA LEU A 238 -6.72 -9.39 5.02
C LEU A 238 -8.24 -9.47 5.07
N ASP A 239 -8.82 -10.42 5.79
CA ASP A 239 -10.28 -10.54 5.93
C ASP A 239 -10.88 -9.26 6.50
N GLU A 240 -10.34 -8.76 7.61
CA GLU A 240 -10.80 -7.52 8.23
C GLU A 240 -10.58 -6.28 7.35
N ALA A 241 -9.48 -6.24 6.59
CA ALA A 241 -9.22 -5.13 5.67
C ALA A 241 -10.13 -5.13 4.45
N LEU A 242 -10.42 -6.32 3.89
CA LEU A 242 -11.30 -6.46 2.73
C LEU A 242 -12.75 -6.07 3.05
N ARG A 243 -13.18 -6.19 4.30
CA ARG A 243 -14.50 -5.71 4.76
C ARG A 243 -14.69 -4.19 4.64
N LEU A 244 -13.64 -3.41 4.39
CA LEU A 244 -13.80 -1.99 4.05
C LEU A 244 -14.54 -1.76 2.73
N ILE A 245 -14.68 -2.80 1.91
CA ILE A 245 -15.47 -2.78 0.68
C ILE A 245 -16.99 -2.92 0.95
N GLU A 246 -17.38 -3.26 2.18
CA GLU A 246 -18.79 -3.32 2.58
C GLU A 246 -19.46 -1.95 2.40
N PRO A 247 -20.79 -1.88 2.23
CA PRO A 247 -21.49 -0.63 2.02
C PRO A 247 -21.21 0.38 3.15
N MET A 248 -20.63 1.51 2.77
CA MET A 248 -20.32 2.65 3.63
C MET A 248 -20.89 3.92 3.00
N ASP A 249 -21.27 4.89 3.82
CA ASP A 249 -21.83 6.18 3.40
C ASP A 249 -20.78 7.30 3.32
N GLN A 250 -19.61 7.11 3.93
CA GLN A 250 -18.53 8.10 3.96
C GLN A 250 -17.14 7.45 4.06
N PRO A 251 -16.05 8.18 3.72
CA PRO A 251 -14.69 7.76 4.02
C PRO A 251 -14.49 7.41 5.49
N ASP A 252 -13.71 6.37 5.79
CA ASP A 252 -13.39 5.99 7.17
C ASP A 252 -12.00 5.35 7.31
N ILE A 253 -11.43 5.51 8.51
CA ILE A 253 -10.23 4.81 8.97
C ILE A 253 -10.67 3.88 10.10
N ARG A 254 -10.91 2.61 9.75
CA ARG A 254 -11.36 1.60 10.69
C ARG A 254 -10.18 1.00 11.44
N LYS A 255 -10.24 1.00 12.77
CA LYS A 255 -9.28 0.26 13.60
C LYS A 255 -9.63 -1.23 13.60
N LEU A 256 -8.70 -2.08 13.18
CA LEU A 256 -8.88 -3.53 13.22
C LEU A 256 -8.53 -4.09 14.60
N VAL A 257 -9.17 -5.20 14.96
CA VAL A 257 -8.93 -5.92 16.23
C VAL A 257 -8.31 -7.28 15.91
N VAL A 258 -7.05 -7.26 15.47
CA VAL A 258 -6.34 -8.48 15.04
C VAL A 258 -5.34 -9.01 16.06
N GLU A 259 -4.83 -8.15 16.95
CA GLU A 259 -3.79 -8.51 17.93
C GLU A 259 -4.28 -9.43 19.06
N LEU A 260 -5.48 -9.18 19.59
CA LEU A 260 -6.02 -9.92 20.74
C LEU A 260 -6.28 -11.39 20.37
N GLU A 261 -6.81 -11.64 19.18
CA GLU A 261 -7.10 -12.98 18.71
C GLU A 261 -5.82 -13.74 18.34
N SER A 262 -4.86 -13.06 17.71
CA SER A 262 -3.55 -13.65 17.40
C SER A 262 -2.77 -14.05 18.66
N GLN A 263 -2.84 -13.27 19.75
CA GLN A 263 -2.23 -13.67 21.02
C GLN A 263 -2.91 -14.91 21.63
N VAL A 264 -4.23 -15.02 21.50
CA VAL A 264 -5.00 -16.17 21.99
C VAL A 264 -4.69 -17.43 21.18
N GLU A 265 -4.55 -17.33 19.86
CA GLU A 265 -4.20 -18.47 18.98
C GLU A 265 -2.74 -18.89 19.14
N ALA A 266 -1.82 -17.93 19.24
CA ALA A 266 -0.43 -18.23 19.56
C ALA A 266 -0.29 -18.93 20.93
N ALA A 267 -1.12 -18.56 21.91
CA ALA A 267 -1.18 -19.23 23.21
C ALA A 267 -1.79 -20.65 23.14
N ARG A 268 -2.59 -20.96 22.10
CA ARG A 268 -3.17 -22.28 21.85
C ARG A 268 -2.23 -23.23 21.08
N GLY A 269 -1.09 -22.75 20.60
CA GLY A 269 -0.10 -23.56 19.90
C GLY A 269 -0.42 -23.83 18.43
N GLU A 270 -1.34 -23.06 17.85
CA GLU A 270 -1.61 -23.03 16.41
C GLU A 270 -0.46 -22.24 15.75
N ARG A 271 0.55 -22.97 15.26
CA ARG A 271 1.73 -22.46 14.55
C ARG A 271 1.78 -23.03 13.14
#